data_AF-A0A2V3Y6S1-F1
#
_entry.id   AF-A0A2V3Y6S1-F1
#
_cell.length_a   1.000
_cell.length_b   1.000
_cell.length_c   1.000
_cell.angle_alpha   90.00
_cell.angle_beta   90.00
_cell.angle_gamma   90.00
#
_symmetry.space_group_name_H-M   'P 1'
#
loop_
_entity.id
_entity.type
_entity.pdbx_description
1 polymer ?
#
loop_
_entity_poly.entity_id
_entity_poly.type
_entity_poly.pdbx_seq_one_letter_code
_entity_poly.pdbx_strand_id
1 'polypeptide(L)'
;MKENEYKEYNALTKRLLAEGYTADHHPDNVRVDVSLWEKKTLDNYYGGFTYERWWIFEQTFKTPCGLQCKGLQCHSNMSYMGIEWTFENDMATIHCPYEKKECKLKHEYLQEHGVLRYDCEVHMTDEEYCYEGSVEHILKLHDDEIRRQEAGFELQKNGRVCREHTRFNRDTLEWEMNYDPYYCGLRRCAGMCPVLGHELEKKRGNVFYDVKISYLRSDLNGTLFEGQVDTQMIKGKKLFEHPVSMDIAELCARLCQDRIRDKVRSHYFTELFFSEYHGRYFSFEILNVRAEHRESRDLMQDLEDIRNGIQIIHVSDMEKQNSENKKERRRQQRESAVRRLEKKLVEDGYESLKEFSADRRHADKWLGPERIAELEKLRQEEEKERKEQPVQLCLFDGEVS
;
A
#
# COMPACT_ATOMS: atom_id res chain seq x y z
N MET A 1 -27.36 5.49 -14.97
CA MET A 1 -28.22 4.33 -15.28
C MET A 1 -27.36 3.10 -15.10
N LYS A 2 -27.52 2.39 -13.98
CA LYS A 2 -26.96 1.03 -13.86
C LYS A 2 -27.98 0.14 -14.54
N GLU A 3 -27.68 -0.34 -15.73
CA GLU A 3 -28.40 -1.50 -16.24
C GLU A 3 -28.14 -2.62 -15.23
N ASN A 4 -29.18 -3.03 -14.52
CA ASN A 4 -29.19 -4.29 -13.81
C ASN A 4 -29.07 -5.37 -14.88
N GLU A 5 -27.83 -5.75 -15.22
CA GLU A 5 -27.57 -7.11 -15.69
C GLU A 5 -28.06 -8.02 -14.56
N TYR A 6 -29.28 -8.53 -14.70
CA TYR A 6 -29.76 -9.63 -13.88
C TYR A 6 -28.78 -10.77 -14.08
N LYS A 7 -27.84 -10.95 -13.15
CA LYS A 7 -27.01 -12.14 -13.11
C LYS A 7 -27.95 -13.33 -13.01
N GLU A 8 -27.85 -14.23 -13.97
CA GLU A 8 -28.60 -15.48 -13.96
C GLU A 8 -28.29 -16.24 -12.66
N TYR A 9 -29.30 -16.89 -12.06
CA TYR A 9 -29.06 -17.67 -10.85
C TYR A 9 -28.01 -18.74 -11.10
N ASN A 10 -27.11 -18.90 -10.13
CA ASN A 10 -26.09 -19.94 -10.16
C ASN A 10 -26.74 -21.34 -10.14
N ALA A 11 -26.00 -22.36 -10.59
CA ALA A 11 -26.55 -23.70 -10.76
C ALA A 11 -27.08 -24.29 -9.43
N LEU A 12 -26.36 -24.06 -8.33
CA LEU A 12 -26.79 -24.41 -6.97
C LEU A 12 -28.16 -23.81 -6.63
N THR A 13 -28.36 -22.53 -6.92
CA THR A 13 -29.59 -21.81 -6.59
C THR A 13 -30.76 -22.32 -7.41
N LYS A 14 -30.55 -22.57 -8.71
CA LYS A 14 -31.58 -23.18 -9.57
C LYS A 14 -32.02 -24.54 -9.03
N ARG A 15 -31.07 -25.38 -8.60
CA ARG A 15 -31.37 -26.69 -8.00
C ARG A 15 -32.14 -26.56 -6.68
N LEU A 16 -31.67 -25.74 -5.76
CA LEU A 16 -32.31 -25.56 -4.45
C LEU A 16 -33.72 -24.96 -4.57
N LEU A 17 -33.94 -24.03 -5.51
CA LEU A 17 -35.26 -23.49 -5.80
C LEU A 17 -36.20 -24.57 -6.36
N ALA A 18 -35.69 -25.46 -7.23
CA ALA A 18 -36.47 -26.59 -7.76
C ALA A 18 -36.85 -27.60 -6.66
N GLU A 19 -36.01 -27.76 -5.64
CA GLU A 19 -36.27 -28.58 -4.45
C GLU A 19 -37.22 -27.89 -3.44
N GLY A 20 -37.56 -26.61 -3.65
CA GLY A 20 -38.51 -25.85 -2.84
C GLY A 20 -37.89 -25.03 -1.71
N TYR A 21 -36.57 -24.87 -1.67
CA TYR A 21 -35.89 -24.02 -0.70
C TYR A 21 -36.07 -22.53 -1.00
N THR A 22 -35.97 -21.71 0.04
CA THR A 22 -36.14 -20.25 -0.03
C THR A 22 -35.00 -19.53 0.70
N ALA A 23 -34.88 -18.21 0.52
CA ALA A 23 -33.84 -17.40 1.16
C ALA A 23 -33.83 -17.51 2.71
N ASP A 24 -34.99 -17.79 3.30
CA ASP A 24 -35.18 -17.91 4.75
C ASP A 24 -35.17 -19.37 5.23
N HIS A 25 -35.43 -20.32 4.32
CA HIS A 25 -35.44 -21.75 4.61
C HIS A 25 -34.58 -22.49 3.59
N HIS A 26 -33.32 -22.72 3.95
CA HIS A 26 -32.32 -23.41 3.15
C HIS A 26 -31.51 -24.39 4.03
N PRO A 27 -30.82 -25.37 3.43
CA PRO A 27 -29.94 -26.28 4.17
C PRO A 27 -28.81 -25.56 4.91
N ASP A 28 -28.27 -26.20 5.97
CA ASP A 28 -27.20 -25.63 6.81
C ASP A 28 -25.84 -25.51 6.09
N ASN A 29 -25.63 -26.29 5.03
CA ASN A 29 -24.40 -26.26 4.23
C ASN A 29 -24.37 -25.14 3.19
N VAL A 30 -25.42 -24.32 3.11
CA VAL A 30 -25.50 -23.17 2.21
C VAL A 30 -25.90 -21.91 2.97
N ARG A 31 -25.53 -20.76 2.42
CA ARG A 31 -25.84 -19.46 2.97
C ARG A 31 -26.22 -18.45 1.89
N VAL A 32 -26.93 -17.43 2.30
CA VAL A 32 -27.22 -16.25 1.48
C VAL A 32 -26.31 -15.12 1.97
N ASP A 33 -25.30 -14.76 1.17
CA ASP A 33 -24.31 -13.74 1.53
C ASP A 33 -24.91 -12.34 1.29
N VAL A 34 -25.30 -11.67 2.38
CA VAL A 34 -25.85 -10.30 2.39
C VAL A 34 -25.19 -9.47 3.48
N SER A 35 -25.11 -8.16 3.27
CA SER A 35 -24.61 -7.24 4.29
C SER A 35 -25.45 -7.33 5.56
N LEU A 36 -24.83 -7.11 6.74
CA LEU A 36 -25.48 -7.25 8.05
C LEU A 36 -26.77 -6.42 8.23
N TRP A 37 -26.99 -5.43 7.37
CA TRP A 37 -28.10 -4.46 7.42
C TRP A 37 -29.10 -4.62 6.27
N GLU A 38 -28.89 -5.59 5.38
CA GLU A 38 -29.72 -5.83 4.20
C GLU A 38 -30.64 -7.04 4.43
N LYS A 39 -31.83 -7.00 3.80
CA LYS A 39 -32.74 -8.15 3.83
C LYS A 39 -32.11 -9.30 3.04
N LYS A 40 -32.20 -10.53 3.55
CA LYS A 40 -31.77 -11.73 2.81
C LYS A 40 -32.54 -11.83 1.49
N THR A 41 -31.83 -11.64 0.38
CA THR A 41 -32.37 -11.78 -0.97
C THR A 41 -31.48 -12.69 -1.80
N LEU A 42 -32.10 -13.53 -2.64
CA LEU A 42 -31.38 -14.35 -3.61
C LEU A 42 -30.93 -13.55 -4.84
N ASP A 43 -31.47 -12.34 -5.02
CA ASP A 43 -30.94 -11.36 -5.96
C ASP A 43 -29.71 -10.69 -5.32
N ASN A 44 -28.54 -11.30 -5.54
CA ASN A 44 -27.26 -10.86 -4.97
C ASN A 44 -26.11 -11.09 -5.96
N TYR A 45 -24.94 -10.54 -5.65
CA TYR A 45 -23.77 -10.55 -6.52
C TYR A 45 -23.28 -11.97 -6.90
N TYR A 46 -23.54 -12.96 -6.03
CA TYR A 46 -23.11 -14.35 -6.19
C TYR A 46 -24.13 -15.22 -6.93
N GLY A 47 -25.24 -14.63 -7.40
CA GLY A 47 -26.27 -15.36 -8.14
C GLY A 47 -27.13 -16.27 -7.25
N GLY A 48 -27.27 -15.95 -5.96
CA GLY A 48 -28.17 -16.64 -5.02
C GLY A 48 -27.49 -17.25 -3.81
N PHE A 49 -27.70 -18.54 -3.59
CA PHE A 49 -27.05 -19.31 -2.52
C PHE A 49 -25.57 -19.53 -2.82
N THR A 50 -24.78 -19.56 -1.75
CA THR A 50 -23.35 -19.91 -1.76
C THR A 50 -23.12 -21.05 -0.79
N TYR A 51 -22.15 -21.91 -1.08
CA TYR A 51 -21.80 -22.97 -0.14
C TYR A 51 -21.10 -22.41 1.10
N GLU A 52 -21.35 -23.04 2.24
CA GLU A 52 -20.55 -22.76 3.42
C GLU A 52 -19.13 -23.32 3.26
N ARG A 53 -18.14 -22.51 3.66
CA ARG A 53 -16.72 -22.84 3.47
C ARG A 53 -16.32 -24.14 4.16
N TRP A 54 -16.80 -24.36 5.38
CA TRP A 54 -16.49 -25.58 6.13
C TRP A 54 -16.97 -26.82 5.39
N TRP A 55 -18.16 -26.77 4.80
CA TRP A 55 -18.76 -27.90 4.10
C TRP A 55 -18.05 -28.18 2.78
N ILE A 56 -17.81 -27.14 1.98
CA ILE A 56 -17.20 -27.30 0.65
C ILE A 56 -15.75 -27.76 0.74
N PHE A 57 -15.01 -27.36 1.78
CA PHE A 57 -13.63 -27.77 1.97
C PHE A 57 -13.47 -29.27 2.28
N GLU A 58 -14.51 -29.89 2.85
CA GLU A 58 -14.54 -31.32 3.12
C GLU A 58 -14.94 -32.15 1.90
N GLN A 59 -15.62 -31.56 0.92
CA GLN A 59 -16.07 -32.26 -0.29
C GLN A 59 -14.91 -32.72 -1.17
N THR A 60 -15.16 -33.80 -1.89
CA THR A 60 -14.26 -34.37 -2.91
C THR A 60 -14.60 -33.77 -4.26
N PHE A 61 -13.56 -33.36 -4.98
CA PHE A 61 -13.65 -32.87 -6.33
C PHE A 61 -12.80 -33.73 -7.25
N LYS A 62 -13.15 -33.75 -8.53
CA LYS A 62 -12.47 -34.54 -9.55
C LYS A 62 -12.17 -33.68 -10.76
N THR A 63 -10.93 -33.76 -11.22
CA THR A 63 -10.50 -33.17 -12.50
C THR A 63 -11.00 -34.02 -13.68
N PRO A 64 -11.11 -33.47 -14.90
CA PRO A 64 -11.43 -34.23 -16.11
C PRO A 64 -10.51 -35.42 -16.38
N CYS A 65 -9.24 -35.34 -15.94
CA CYS A 65 -8.27 -36.42 -16.07
C CYS A 65 -8.38 -37.50 -14.97
N GLY A 66 -9.32 -37.35 -14.04
CA GLY A 66 -9.65 -38.34 -13.01
C GLY A 66 -8.92 -38.15 -11.68
N LEU A 67 -8.06 -37.15 -11.53
CA LEU A 67 -7.43 -36.85 -10.23
C LEU A 67 -8.45 -36.30 -9.25
N GLN A 68 -8.43 -36.82 -8.03
CA GLN A 68 -9.23 -36.30 -6.91
C GLN A 68 -8.47 -35.18 -6.16
N CYS A 69 -9.22 -34.24 -5.61
CA CYS A 69 -8.72 -33.19 -4.72
C CYS A 69 -9.80 -32.80 -3.69
N LYS A 70 -9.37 -32.16 -2.60
CA LYS A 70 -10.26 -31.55 -1.62
C LYS A 70 -10.66 -30.14 -2.03
N GLY A 71 -11.88 -29.74 -1.67
CA GLY A 71 -12.37 -28.39 -1.94
C GLY A 71 -11.49 -27.28 -1.34
N LEU A 72 -10.76 -27.57 -0.27
CA LEU A 72 -9.79 -26.62 0.32
C LEU A 72 -8.69 -26.18 -0.65
N GLN A 73 -8.27 -27.06 -1.57
CA GLN A 73 -7.23 -26.75 -2.57
C GLN A 73 -7.80 -26.10 -3.83
N CYS A 74 -9.12 -26.02 -3.95
CA CYS A 74 -9.79 -25.48 -5.12
C CYS A 74 -10.03 -23.97 -4.96
N HIS A 75 -9.97 -23.26 -6.08
CA HIS A 75 -10.27 -21.86 -6.20
C HIS A 75 -11.67 -21.66 -6.78
N SER A 76 -12.45 -20.86 -6.07
CA SER A 76 -13.74 -20.31 -6.48
C SER A 76 -13.61 -18.79 -6.36
N ASN A 77 -14.18 -18.03 -7.31
CA ASN A 77 -14.11 -16.57 -7.50
C ASN A 77 -13.36 -16.13 -8.77
N MET A 78 -13.56 -16.82 -9.89
CA MET A 78 -13.10 -16.36 -11.19
C MET A 78 -14.27 -16.22 -12.15
N SER A 79 -14.29 -15.15 -12.94
CA SER A 79 -15.22 -14.98 -14.06
C SER A 79 -14.41 -14.72 -15.32
N TYR A 80 -14.58 -15.57 -16.32
CA TYR A 80 -13.83 -15.47 -17.58
C TYR A 80 -14.66 -15.97 -18.75
N MET A 81 -14.69 -15.20 -19.85
CA MET A 81 -15.46 -15.49 -21.07
C MET A 81 -16.93 -15.84 -20.80
N GLY A 82 -17.57 -15.15 -19.85
CA GLY A 82 -18.97 -15.37 -19.48
C GLY A 82 -19.23 -16.61 -18.61
N ILE A 83 -18.17 -17.34 -18.21
CA ILE A 83 -18.27 -18.46 -17.27
C ILE A 83 -17.88 -17.97 -15.87
N GLU A 84 -18.75 -18.23 -14.90
CA GLU A 84 -18.44 -18.08 -13.48
C GLU A 84 -17.88 -19.40 -12.92
N TRP A 85 -16.56 -19.40 -12.71
CA TRP A 85 -15.77 -20.51 -12.18
C TRP A 85 -15.89 -20.54 -10.65
N THR A 86 -16.96 -21.16 -10.18
CA THR A 86 -17.32 -21.21 -8.78
C THR A 86 -17.77 -22.60 -8.36
N PHE A 87 -17.72 -22.88 -7.06
CA PHE A 87 -18.27 -24.12 -6.50
C PHE A 87 -19.77 -24.23 -6.77
N GLU A 88 -20.48 -23.11 -6.71
CA GLU A 88 -21.92 -23.00 -6.90
C GLU A 88 -22.36 -23.37 -8.32
N ASN A 89 -21.47 -23.22 -9.31
CA ASN A 89 -21.70 -23.60 -10.69
C ASN A 89 -21.07 -24.96 -11.06
N ASP A 90 -20.50 -25.67 -10.09
CA ASP A 90 -19.75 -26.92 -10.31
C ASP A 90 -18.62 -26.76 -11.33
N MET A 91 -17.99 -25.58 -11.34
CA MET A 91 -16.92 -25.18 -12.26
C MET A 91 -15.78 -24.53 -11.48
N ALA A 92 -15.51 -25.01 -10.27
CA ALA A 92 -14.36 -24.55 -9.51
C ALA A 92 -13.06 -24.92 -10.24
N THR A 93 -11.96 -24.29 -9.86
CA THR A 93 -10.66 -24.50 -10.52
C THR A 93 -9.62 -25.00 -9.53
N ILE A 94 -8.63 -25.72 -10.01
CA ILE A 94 -7.46 -26.11 -9.24
C ILE A 94 -6.21 -25.91 -10.09
N HIS A 95 -5.10 -25.59 -9.44
CA HIS A 95 -3.82 -25.57 -10.10
C HIS A 95 -3.36 -27.01 -10.41
N CYS A 96 -3.13 -27.32 -11.68
CA CYS A 96 -2.75 -28.67 -12.10
C CYS A 96 -1.34 -29.01 -11.60
N PRO A 97 -1.15 -30.13 -10.86
CA PRO A 97 0.14 -30.48 -10.27
C PRO A 97 1.21 -30.83 -11.32
N TYR A 98 0.81 -31.18 -12.54
CA TYR A 98 1.74 -31.51 -13.63
C TYR A 98 2.17 -30.30 -14.47
N GLU A 99 1.56 -29.13 -14.25
CA GLU A 99 1.86 -27.88 -14.96
C GLU A 99 1.99 -28.04 -16.50
N LYS A 100 1.20 -28.95 -17.10
CA LYS A 100 1.21 -29.21 -18.54
C LYS A 100 0.56 -28.03 -19.28
N LYS A 101 1.38 -27.34 -20.10
CA LYS A 101 0.97 -26.18 -20.90
C LYS A 101 -0.13 -26.50 -21.91
N GLU A 102 -0.10 -27.69 -22.51
CA GLU A 102 -1.08 -28.13 -23.50
C GLU A 102 -1.82 -29.37 -22.98
N CYS A 103 -2.90 -29.16 -22.26
CA CYS A 103 -3.77 -30.24 -21.79
C CYS A 103 -5.15 -30.15 -22.46
N LYS A 104 -5.39 -31.02 -23.44
CA LYS A 104 -6.67 -31.09 -24.18
C LYS A 104 -7.86 -31.58 -23.35
N LEU A 105 -7.61 -32.08 -22.13
CA LEU A 105 -8.65 -32.53 -21.21
C LEU A 105 -9.25 -31.39 -20.39
N LYS A 106 -8.60 -30.22 -20.38
CA LYS A 106 -9.09 -29.03 -19.68
C LYS A 106 -10.09 -28.28 -20.54
N HIS A 107 -10.89 -27.42 -19.93
CA HIS A 107 -11.83 -26.56 -20.61
C HIS A 107 -11.12 -25.61 -21.58
N GLU A 108 -11.67 -25.43 -22.79
CA GLU A 108 -11.05 -24.71 -23.90
C GLU A 108 -10.54 -23.32 -23.51
N TYR A 109 -11.35 -22.54 -22.79
CA TYR A 109 -10.99 -21.21 -22.30
C TYR A 109 -9.82 -21.17 -21.30
N LEU A 110 -9.54 -22.25 -20.56
CA LEU A 110 -8.37 -22.32 -19.68
C LEU A 110 -7.08 -22.67 -20.46
N GLN A 111 -7.20 -23.23 -21.67
CA GLN A 111 -6.06 -23.59 -22.51
C GLN A 111 -5.43 -22.35 -23.18
N GLU A 112 -6.23 -21.37 -23.56
CA GLU A 112 -5.78 -20.23 -24.39
C GLU A 112 -5.11 -19.09 -23.59
N HIS A 113 -5.33 -19.02 -22.27
CA HIS A 113 -4.93 -17.87 -21.48
C HIS A 113 -3.59 -18.07 -20.75
N GLY A 114 -2.62 -17.17 -20.99
CA GLY A 114 -1.25 -17.30 -20.47
C GLY A 114 -1.11 -17.35 -18.95
N VAL A 115 -2.05 -16.78 -18.19
CA VAL A 115 -2.07 -16.79 -16.71
C VAL A 115 -2.80 -18.01 -16.15
N LEU A 116 -3.82 -18.52 -16.85
CA LEU A 116 -4.68 -19.63 -16.40
C LEU A 116 -4.23 -20.99 -16.97
N ARG A 117 -3.15 -21.01 -17.76
CA ARG A 117 -2.63 -22.19 -18.46
C ARG A 117 -2.43 -23.43 -17.58
N TYR A 118 -2.17 -23.21 -16.29
CA TYR A 118 -1.97 -24.30 -15.33
C TYR A 118 -3.24 -24.68 -14.56
N ASP A 119 -4.28 -23.84 -14.58
CA ASP A 119 -5.53 -24.12 -13.91
C ASP A 119 -6.34 -25.17 -14.68
N CYS A 120 -7.15 -25.92 -13.96
CA CYS A 120 -7.99 -27.01 -14.46
C CYS A 120 -9.34 -26.92 -13.77
N GLU A 121 -10.42 -27.14 -14.50
CA GLU A 121 -11.75 -27.29 -13.94
C GLU A 121 -11.83 -28.54 -13.06
N VAL A 122 -12.66 -28.45 -12.03
CA VAL A 122 -12.99 -29.55 -11.15
C VAL A 122 -14.48 -29.58 -10.86
N HIS A 123 -14.99 -30.80 -10.73
CA HIS A 123 -16.40 -31.07 -10.46
C HIS A 123 -16.54 -31.82 -9.14
N MET A 124 -17.55 -31.47 -8.36
CA MET A 124 -17.85 -32.14 -7.10
C MET A 124 -18.30 -33.58 -7.38
N THR A 125 -17.83 -34.52 -6.57
CA THR A 125 -18.16 -35.95 -6.73
C THR A 125 -18.55 -36.58 -5.41
N ASP A 126 -19.45 -37.56 -5.47
CA ASP A 126 -19.88 -38.36 -4.32
C ASP A 126 -18.86 -39.46 -3.95
N GLU A 127 -17.77 -39.60 -4.71
CA GLU A 127 -16.69 -40.54 -4.41
C GLU A 127 -15.98 -40.19 -3.08
N GLU A 128 -15.74 -41.20 -2.24
CA GLU A 128 -14.89 -41.03 -1.06
C GLU A 128 -13.47 -40.63 -1.47
N TYR A 129 -12.95 -39.59 -0.82
CA TYR A 129 -11.63 -39.06 -1.13
C TYR A 129 -10.53 -40.08 -0.79
N CYS A 130 -9.72 -40.42 -1.80
CA CYS A 130 -8.49 -41.17 -1.64
C CYS A 130 -7.29 -40.23 -1.74
N TYR A 131 -6.43 -40.21 -0.71
CA TYR A 131 -5.19 -39.42 -0.74
C TYR A 131 -4.19 -39.97 -1.75
N GLU A 132 -4.08 -41.29 -1.86
CA GLU A 132 -3.09 -41.91 -2.75
C GLU A 132 -3.45 -41.65 -4.22
N GLY A 133 -2.61 -40.85 -4.89
CA GLY A 133 -2.82 -40.45 -6.27
C GLY A 133 -3.72 -39.21 -6.43
N SER A 134 -4.10 -38.57 -5.33
CA SER A 134 -4.74 -37.26 -5.34
C SER A 134 -3.77 -36.16 -5.77
N VAL A 135 -4.32 -34.99 -6.08
CA VAL A 135 -3.52 -33.79 -6.37
C VAL A 135 -2.59 -33.46 -5.21
N GLU A 136 -3.08 -33.53 -3.97
CA GLU A 136 -2.33 -33.26 -2.74
C GLU A 136 -1.16 -34.22 -2.54
N HIS A 137 -1.35 -35.50 -2.85
CA HIS A 137 -0.27 -36.48 -2.78
C HIS A 137 0.81 -36.19 -3.83
N ILE A 138 0.41 -35.88 -5.06
CA ILE A 138 1.35 -35.56 -6.13
C ILE A 138 2.13 -34.28 -5.80
N LEU A 139 1.46 -33.23 -5.34
CA LEU A 139 2.10 -31.98 -4.91
C LEU A 139 3.10 -32.23 -3.78
N LYS A 140 2.74 -33.04 -2.79
CA LYS A 140 3.67 -33.40 -1.70
C LYS A 140 4.92 -34.12 -2.23
N LEU A 141 4.76 -35.06 -3.16
CA LEU A 141 5.91 -35.74 -3.78
C LEU A 141 6.81 -34.76 -4.55
N HIS A 142 6.21 -33.80 -5.26
CA HIS A 142 6.97 -32.76 -5.95
C HIS A 142 7.70 -31.83 -4.98
N ASP A 143 7.04 -31.39 -3.90
CA ASP A 143 7.65 -30.57 -2.86
C ASP A 143 8.83 -31.29 -2.19
N ASP A 144 8.68 -32.59 -1.91
CA ASP A 144 9.74 -33.41 -1.34
C ASP A 144 10.91 -33.57 -2.33
N GLU A 145 10.65 -33.69 -3.63
CA GLU A 145 11.69 -33.72 -4.66
C GLU A 145 12.40 -32.37 -4.81
N ILE A 146 11.66 -31.26 -4.83
CA ILE A 146 12.20 -29.90 -4.86
C ILE A 146 13.14 -29.66 -3.67
N ARG A 147 12.77 -30.12 -2.47
CA ARG A 147 13.62 -30.06 -1.27
C ARG A 147 14.89 -30.92 -1.39
N ARG A 148 14.83 -32.09 -2.02
CA ARG A 148 16.03 -32.89 -2.28
C ARG A 148 16.97 -32.19 -3.26
N GLN A 149 16.41 -31.56 -4.29
CA GLN A 149 17.18 -30.78 -5.27
C GLN A 149 17.82 -29.54 -4.62
N GLU A 150 17.18 -28.93 -3.62
CA GLU A 150 17.72 -27.82 -2.85
C GLU A 150 19.07 -28.20 -2.22
N ALA A 151 19.15 -29.38 -1.59
CA ALA A 151 20.40 -29.86 -0.99
C ALA A 151 21.51 -30.07 -2.04
N GLY A 152 21.16 -30.55 -3.23
CA GLY A 152 22.09 -30.65 -4.36
C GLY A 152 22.60 -29.29 -4.83
N PHE A 153 21.72 -28.29 -4.89
CA PHE A 153 22.06 -26.92 -5.25
C PHE A 153 22.95 -26.25 -4.20
N GLU A 154 22.67 -26.43 -2.91
CA GLU A 154 23.52 -25.95 -1.81
C GLU A 154 24.94 -26.50 -1.89
N LEU A 155 25.09 -27.79 -2.19
CA LEU A 155 26.38 -28.44 -2.41
C LEU A 155 27.11 -27.84 -3.63
N GLN A 156 26.41 -27.66 -4.76
CA GLN A 156 26.98 -27.07 -5.97
C GLN A 156 27.52 -25.65 -5.73
N LYS A 157 26.90 -24.88 -4.83
CA LYS A 157 27.31 -23.52 -4.49
C LYS A 157 28.23 -23.45 -3.27
N ASN A 158 28.79 -24.58 -2.81
CA ASN A 158 29.67 -24.67 -1.64
C ASN A 158 29.07 -24.03 -0.38
N GLY A 159 27.76 -24.19 -0.17
CA GLY A 159 27.04 -23.62 0.97
C GLY A 159 26.80 -22.10 0.91
N ARG A 160 27.15 -21.43 -0.20
CA ARG A 160 26.91 -19.98 -0.40
C ARG A 160 25.52 -19.68 -0.93
N VAL A 161 24.51 -20.25 -0.29
CA VAL A 161 23.10 -20.11 -0.70
C VAL A 161 22.35 -19.29 0.34
N CYS A 162 21.70 -18.22 -0.10
CA CYS A 162 20.79 -17.44 0.75
C CYS A 162 19.35 -17.78 0.40
N ARG A 163 18.61 -18.33 1.36
CA ARG A 163 17.21 -18.74 1.18
C ARG A 163 16.30 -17.60 0.71
N GLU A 164 16.56 -16.37 1.14
CA GLU A 164 15.79 -15.18 0.71
C GLU A 164 15.98 -14.84 -0.77
N HIS A 165 17.09 -15.26 -1.37
CA HIS A 165 17.45 -14.98 -2.76
C HIS A 165 17.39 -16.22 -3.66
N THR A 166 16.97 -17.34 -3.11
CA THR A 166 16.95 -18.63 -3.80
C THR A 166 15.49 -19.02 -4.00
N ARG A 167 15.13 -19.30 -5.25
CA ARG A 167 13.76 -19.72 -5.60
C ARG A 167 13.82 -20.87 -6.58
N PHE A 168 12.86 -21.78 -6.44
CA PHE A 168 12.67 -22.83 -7.43
C PHE A 168 11.89 -22.26 -8.61
N ASN A 169 12.48 -22.30 -9.80
CA ASN A 169 11.82 -21.89 -11.03
C ASN A 169 11.02 -23.07 -11.57
N ARG A 170 9.70 -22.97 -11.50
CA ARG A 170 8.78 -24.04 -11.91
C ARG A 170 8.77 -24.29 -13.42
N ASP A 171 9.05 -23.26 -14.23
CA ASP A 171 9.08 -23.41 -15.69
C ASP A 171 10.33 -24.16 -16.19
N THR A 172 11.47 -23.99 -15.52
CA THR A 172 12.72 -24.69 -15.85
C THR A 172 12.98 -25.93 -15.00
N LEU A 173 12.23 -26.10 -13.91
CA LEU A 173 12.42 -27.13 -12.88
C LEU A 173 13.81 -27.09 -12.24
N GLU A 174 14.38 -25.90 -12.10
CA GLU A 174 15.72 -25.68 -11.54
C GLU A 174 15.70 -24.67 -10.40
N TRP A 175 16.60 -24.86 -9.44
CA TRP A 175 16.87 -23.85 -8.41
C TRP A 175 17.72 -22.72 -8.99
N GLU A 176 17.24 -21.49 -8.87
CA GLU A 176 17.97 -20.30 -9.24
C GLU A 176 18.22 -19.41 -8.01
N MET A 177 19.39 -18.79 -7.97
CA MET A 177 19.74 -17.82 -6.93
C MET A 177 20.08 -16.48 -7.59
N ASN A 178 19.22 -15.50 -7.36
CA ASN A 178 19.38 -14.13 -7.85
C ASN A 178 19.64 -13.21 -6.66
N TYR A 179 20.92 -12.97 -6.40
CA TYR A 179 21.34 -12.12 -5.31
C TYR A 179 21.01 -10.65 -5.61
N ASP A 180 20.18 -10.04 -4.77
CA ASP A 180 19.77 -8.65 -4.88
C ASP A 180 20.13 -7.89 -3.59
N PRO A 181 21.21 -7.09 -3.60
CA PRO A 181 21.66 -6.38 -2.41
C PRO A 181 20.64 -5.32 -1.95
N TYR A 182 19.77 -4.83 -2.84
CA TYR A 182 18.71 -3.90 -2.46
C TYR A 182 17.72 -4.54 -1.49
N TYR A 183 17.29 -5.77 -1.80
CA TYR A 183 16.39 -6.52 -0.92
C TYR A 183 17.06 -6.86 0.42
N CYS A 184 18.36 -7.20 0.41
CA CYS A 184 19.15 -7.37 1.64
C CYS A 184 19.13 -6.10 2.52
N GLY A 185 19.25 -4.92 1.90
CA GLY A 185 19.16 -3.62 2.58
C GLY A 185 17.77 -3.34 3.15
N LEU A 186 16.71 -3.70 2.43
CA LEU A 186 15.32 -3.58 2.90
C LEU A 186 15.03 -4.51 4.10
N ARG A 187 15.46 -5.77 4.02
CA ARG A 187 15.33 -6.77 5.09
C ARG A 187 16.23 -6.51 6.30
N ARG A 188 17.15 -5.53 6.19
CA ARG A 188 18.11 -5.16 7.23
C ARG A 188 19.01 -6.33 7.64
N CYS A 189 19.46 -7.11 6.65
CA CYS A 189 20.36 -8.24 6.88
C CYS A 189 21.58 -7.83 7.72
N ALA A 190 21.95 -8.70 8.66
CA ALA A 190 23.05 -8.51 9.60
C ALA A 190 23.66 -9.86 9.98
N GLY A 191 24.92 -9.87 10.40
CA GLY A 191 25.65 -11.10 10.74
C GLY A 191 26.22 -11.80 9.52
N MET A 192 26.30 -13.13 9.53
CA MET A 192 26.83 -13.93 8.44
C MET A 192 25.99 -13.79 7.17
N CYS A 193 26.61 -13.37 6.07
CA CYS A 193 26.00 -13.43 4.74
C CYS A 193 26.45 -14.71 4.03
N PRO A 194 25.53 -15.66 3.73
CA PRO A 194 25.90 -16.88 3.02
C PRO A 194 26.50 -16.62 1.62
N VAL A 195 25.98 -15.61 0.91
CA VAL A 195 26.41 -15.29 -0.46
C VAL A 195 27.80 -14.67 -0.48
N LEU A 196 28.08 -13.70 0.39
CA LEU A 196 29.39 -13.07 0.50
C LEU A 196 30.42 -13.98 1.20
N GLY A 197 29.95 -14.91 2.02
CA GLY A 197 30.79 -15.90 2.71
C GLY A 197 31.53 -15.34 3.94
N HIS A 198 31.14 -14.18 4.45
CA HIS A 198 31.70 -13.57 5.66
C HIS A 198 30.64 -12.83 6.48
N GLU A 199 30.99 -12.42 7.70
CA GLU A 199 30.16 -11.52 8.50
C GLU A 199 30.09 -10.14 7.86
N LEU A 200 28.89 -9.61 7.75
CA LEU A 200 28.64 -8.26 7.31
C LEU A 200 29.25 -7.24 8.27
N GLU A 201 29.81 -6.16 7.74
CA GLU A 201 30.38 -5.10 8.55
C GLU A 201 29.39 -4.55 9.58
N LYS A 202 29.88 -4.34 10.80
CA LYS A 202 29.15 -3.67 11.89
C LYS A 202 28.96 -2.18 11.62
N LYS A 203 29.84 -1.58 10.81
CA LYS A 203 29.70 -0.19 10.38
C LYS A 203 28.46 -0.06 9.51
N ARG A 204 27.66 0.96 9.81
CA ARG A 204 26.38 1.20 9.14
C ARG A 204 26.47 2.46 8.30
N GLY A 205 25.96 2.42 7.08
CA GLY A 205 25.91 3.56 6.18
C GLY A 205 24.70 3.50 5.27
N ASN A 206 24.75 4.23 4.17
CA ASN A 206 23.70 4.27 3.17
C ASN A 206 24.30 4.53 1.79
N VAL A 207 23.50 4.32 0.76
CA VAL A 207 23.83 4.77 -0.59
C VAL A 207 23.27 6.18 -0.76
N PHE A 208 24.17 7.12 -1.01
CA PHE A 208 23.86 8.49 -1.35
C PHE A 208 24.00 8.68 -2.86
N TYR A 209 23.11 9.47 -3.44
CA TYR A 209 23.16 9.85 -4.84
C TYR A 209 22.63 11.27 -5.01
N ASP A 210 23.07 11.93 -6.07
CA ASP A 210 22.66 13.28 -6.41
C ASP A 210 21.76 13.20 -7.65
N VAL A 211 20.79 14.10 -7.73
CA VAL A 211 19.85 14.17 -8.87
C VAL A 211 19.92 15.56 -9.45
N LYS A 212 20.39 15.65 -10.69
CA LYS A 212 20.33 16.86 -11.49
C LYS A 212 19.02 16.84 -12.25
N ILE A 213 18.21 17.88 -12.12
CA ILE A 213 17.00 18.08 -12.89
C ILE A 213 17.15 19.32 -13.74
N SER A 214 16.64 19.27 -14.96
CA SER A 214 16.54 20.43 -15.86
C SER A 214 15.10 20.52 -16.33
N TYR A 215 14.52 21.72 -16.21
CA TYR A 215 13.10 21.92 -16.47
C TYR A 215 12.80 23.30 -17.03
N LEU A 216 11.74 23.38 -17.83
CA LEU A 216 11.20 24.63 -18.35
C LEU A 216 10.48 25.41 -17.26
N ARG A 217 10.80 26.69 -17.10
CA ARG A 217 10.16 27.60 -16.13
C ARG A 217 8.77 28.03 -16.61
N SER A 218 7.76 27.22 -16.32
CA SER A 218 6.37 27.51 -16.70
C SER A 218 5.74 28.70 -15.98
N ASP A 219 6.31 29.12 -14.84
CA ASP A 219 5.88 30.30 -14.08
C ASP A 219 6.22 31.63 -14.77
N LEU A 220 7.15 31.59 -15.74
CA LEU A 220 7.58 32.75 -16.53
C LEU A 220 6.88 32.82 -17.89
N ASN A 221 5.96 31.91 -18.20
CA ASN A 221 5.19 31.93 -19.44
C ASN A 221 4.37 33.23 -19.54
N GLY A 222 4.43 33.92 -20.68
CA GLY A 222 3.84 35.25 -20.85
C GLY A 222 4.71 36.41 -20.34
N THR A 223 5.94 36.15 -19.90
CA THR A 223 6.95 37.19 -19.59
C THR A 223 8.07 37.22 -20.63
N LEU A 224 8.97 38.21 -20.54
CA LEU A 224 10.15 38.31 -21.42
C LEU A 224 11.13 37.12 -21.29
N PHE A 225 10.98 36.28 -20.25
CA PHE A 225 11.83 35.12 -19.98
C PHE A 225 11.12 33.80 -20.28
N GLU A 226 10.03 33.83 -21.05
CA GLU A 226 9.36 32.62 -21.54
C GLU A 226 10.34 31.74 -22.33
N GLY A 227 10.32 30.44 -22.07
CA GLY A 227 11.28 29.50 -22.67
C GLY A 227 12.55 29.25 -21.85
N GLN A 228 12.74 29.93 -20.71
CA GLN A 228 13.92 29.73 -19.86
C GLN A 228 13.94 28.31 -19.25
N VAL A 229 15.09 27.63 -19.39
CA VAL A 229 15.36 26.33 -18.79
C VAL A 229 16.30 26.52 -17.61
N ASP A 230 15.86 26.11 -16.43
CA ASP A 230 16.68 26.12 -15.23
C ASP A 230 17.19 24.72 -14.92
N THR A 231 18.35 24.66 -14.26
CA THR A 231 18.93 23.42 -13.77
C THR A 231 19.10 23.48 -12.26
N GLN A 232 18.64 22.42 -11.59
CA GLN A 232 18.72 22.26 -10.15
C GLN A 232 19.42 20.94 -9.82
N MET A 233 20.29 20.98 -8.82
CA MET A 233 21.01 19.83 -8.29
C MET A 233 20.51 19.53 -6.88
N ILE A 234 19.90 18.37 -6.70
CA ILE A 234 19.45 17.88 -5.40
C ILE A 234 20.49 16.88 -4.89
N LYS A 235 21.29 17.28 -3.90
CA LYS A 235 22.40 16.49 -3.36
C LYS A 235 22.01 15.73 -2.10
N GLY A 236 22.62 14.55 -1.93
CA GLY A 236 22.51 13.77 -0.69
C GLY A 236 21.24 12.94 -0.55
N LYS A 237 20.58 12.55 -1.64
CA LYS A 237 19.43 11.65 -1.58
C LYS A 237 19.87 10.27 -1.11
N LYS A 238 19.11 9.69 -0.18
CA LYS A 238 19.37 8.34 0.37
C LYS A 238 18.58 7.29 -0.41
N LEU A 239 19.19 6.14 -0.65
CA LEU A 239 18.50 4.98 -1.24
C LEU A 239 17.55 4.34 -0.24
N PHE A 240 18.03 4.10 0.98
CA PHE A 240 17.28 3.49 2.09
C PHE A 240 16.86 4.53 3.13
N GLU A 241 15.72 4.33 3.79
CA GLU A 241 15.28 5.20 4.89
C GLU A 241 16.08 4.98 6.18
N HIS A 242 16.61 3.77 6.35
CA HIS A 242 17.41 3.33 7.50
C HIS A 242 18.85 2.99 7.08
N PRO A 243 19.82 3.08 8.01
CA PRO A 243 21.19 2.72 7.70
C PRO A 243 21.37 1.20 7.58
N VAL A 244 22.12 0.75 6.59
CA VAL A 244 22.41 -0.64 6.25
C VAL A 244 23.89 -0.96 6.49
N SER A 245 24.29 -2.23 6.47
CA SER A 245 25.74 -2.56 6.54
C SER A 245 26.48 -1.96 5.35
N MET A 246 27.73 -1.53 5.56
CA MET A 246 28.55 -0.94 4.50
C MET A 246 28.75 -1.88 3.31
N ASP A 247 28.95 -3.19 3.55
CA ASP A 247 29.07 -4.18 2.46
C ASP A 247 27.84 -4.15 1.53
N ILE A 248 26.64 -4.12 2.11
CA ILE A 248 25.38 -4.05 1.36
C ILE A 248 25.25 -2.70 0.65
N ALA A 249 25.63 -1.60 1.32
CA ALA A 249 25.60 -0.28 0.71
C ALA A 249 26.54 -0.20 -0.51
N GLU A 250 27.77 -0.69 -0.39
CA GLU A 250 28.75 -0.70 -1.49
C GLU A 250 28.28 -1.56 -2.67
N LEU A 251 27.72 -2.73 -2.39
CA LEU A 251 27.11 -3.58 -3.42
C LEU A 251 25.93 -2.89 -4.09
N CYS A 252 25.06 -2.23 -3.32
CA CYS A 252 23.94 -1.46 -3.86
C CYS A 252 24.40 -0.29 -4.73
N ALA A 253 25.45 0.43 -4.33
CA ALA A 253 25.98 1.54 -5.12
C ALA A 253 26.48 1.08 -6.50
N ARG A 254 27.01 -0.15 -6.60
CA ARG A 254 27.48 -0.74 -7.86
C ARG A 254 26.35 -1.35 -8.69
N LEU A 255 25.46 -2.13 -8.07
CA LEU A 255 24.50 -2.99 -8.78
C LEU A 255 23.09 -2.40 -8.90
N CYS A 256 22.71 -1.43 -8.08
CA CYS A 256 21.33 -0.95 -8.00
C CYS A 256 21.08 0.38 -8.73
N GLN A 257 21.92 0.75 -9.70
CA GLN A 257 21.78 2.02 -10.44
C GLN A 257 20.42 2.13 -11.15
N ASP A 258 19.96 1.04 -11.79
CA ASP A 258 18.65 1.00 -12.46
C ASP A 258 17.51 1.19 -11.46
N ARG A 259 17.60 0.62 -10.25
CA ARG A 259 16.59 0.82 -9.21
C ARG A 259 16.55 2.26 -8.70
N ILE A 260 17.71 2.91 -8.58
CA ILE A 260 17.76 4.33 -8.24
C ILE A 260 17.07 5.14 -9.34
N ARG A 261 17.34 4.81 -10.63
CA ARG A 261 16.69 5.41 -11.79
C ARG A 261 15.18 5.23 -11.77
N ASP A 262 14.69 4.01 -11.54
CA ASP A 262 13.25 3.73 -11.48
C ASP A 262 12.58 4.45 -10.32
N LYS A 263 13.25 4.55 -9.17
CA LYS A 263 12.74 5.30 -8.01
C LYS A 263 12.61 6.79 -8.30
N VAL A 264 13.61 7.39 -8.95
CA VAL A 264 13.58 8.81 -9.35
C VAL A 264 12.56 9.04 -10.46
N ARG A 265 12.50 8.15 -11.45
CA ARG A 265 11.51 8.18 -12.54
C ARG A 265 10.07 8.14 -12.00
N SER A 266 9.81 7.26 -11.04
CA SER A 266 8.50 7.15 -10.39
C SER A 266 8.15 8.41 -9.60
N HIS A 267 9.14 9.03 -8.93
CA HIS A 267 8.94 10.28 -8.19
C HIS A 267 8.57 11.44 -9.12
N TYR A 268 9.18 11.53 -10.30
CA TYR A 268 8.93 12.58 -11.30
C TYR A 268 8.07 12.11 -12.48
N PHE A 269 7.21 11.11 -12.25
CA PHE A 269 6.39 10.51 -13.32
C PHE A 269 5.53 11.56 -14.03
N THR A 270 4.91 12.45 -13.25
CA THR A 270 4.02 13.50 -13.74
C THR A 270 4.77 14.48 -14.63
N GLU A 271 5.94 14.96 -14.20
CA GLU A 271 6.76 15.92 -14.94
C GLU A 271 7.26 15.32 -16.25
N LEU A 272 7.68 14.05 -16.23
CA LEU A 272 8.07 13.32 -17.44
C LEU A 272 6.90 13.16 -18.41
N PHE A 273 5.71 12.83 -17.91
CA PHE A 273 4.50 12.73 -18.71
C PHE A 273 4.16 14.07 -19.39
N PHE A 274 4.21 15.18 -18.65
CA PHE A 274 3.97 16.52 -19.24
C PHE A 274 5.06 16.95 -20.22
N SER A 275 6.30 16.51 -20.04
CA SER A 275 7.37 16.75 -21.00
C SER A 275 7.12 16.04 -22.32
N GLU A 276 6.65 14.80 -22.28
CA GLU A 276 6.40 13.98 -23.47
C GLU A 276 5.16 14.45 -24.25
N TYR A 277 4.06 14.74 -23.54
CA TYR A 277 2.76 14.97 -24.19
C TYR A 277 2.33 16.43 -24.27
N HIS A 278 2.94 17.34 -23.48
CA HIS A 278 2.47 18.73 -23.35
C HIS A 278 3.57 19.78 -23.56
N GLY A 279 4.74 19.39 -24.09
CA GLY A 279 5.82 20.32 -24.42
C GLY A 279 6.49 21.00 -23.22
N ARG A 280 6.26 20.51 -21.99
CA ARG A 280 6.86 21.04 -20.76
C ARG A 280 8.18 20.33 -20.48
N TYR A 281 9.26 20.77 -21.13
CA TYR A 281 10.55 20.10 -21.04
C TYR A 281 10.95 19.79 -19.59
N PHE A 282 11.23 18.51 -19.32
CA PHE A 282 11.75 18.02 -18.05
C PHE A 282 12.69 16.84 -18.30
N SER A 283 13.88 16.89 -17.71
CA SER A 283 14.85 15.80 -17.73
C SER A 283 15.53 15.66 -16.37
N PHE A 284 15.96 14.43 -16.03
CA PHE A 284 16.76 14.20 -14.84
C PHE A 284 17.96 13.29 -15.14
N GLU A 285 19.04 13.50 -14.40
CA GLU A 285 20.28 12.71 -14.43
C GLU A 285 20.64 12.32 -13.00
N ILE A 286 21.09 11.08 -12.81
CA ILE A 286 21.58 10.57 -11.53
C ILE A 286 23.10 10.66 -11.55
N LEU A 287 23.67 11.30 -10.53
CA LEU A 287 25.11 11.54 -10.39
C LEU A 287 25.60 11.06 -9.02
N ASN A 288 26.92 10.86 -8.89
CA ASN A 288 27.61 10.63 -7.63
C ASN A 288 26.99 9.54 -6.72
N VAL A 289 26.61 8.40 -7.29
CA VAL A 289 26.14 7.24 -6.53
C VAL A 289 27.29 6.67 -5.71
N ARG A 290 27.20 6.73 -4.39
CA ARG A 290 28.27 6.37 -3.46
C ARG A 290 27.72 5.74 -2.19
N ALA A 291 28.48 4.85 -1.58
CA ALA A 291 28.16 4.26 -0.29
C ALA A 291 28.97 4.97 0.80
N GLU A 292 28.29 5.58 1.78
CA GLU A 292 28.95 6.33 2.85
C GLU A 292 28.26 6.11 4.21
N HIS A 293 29.02 6.24 5.30
CA HIS A 293 28.47 6.21 6.66
C HIS A 293 27.59 7.44 6.94
N ARG A 294 28.01 8.61 6.44
CA ARG A 294 27.30 9.89 6.50
C ARG A 294 27.51 10.60 5.17
N GLU A 295 26.53 11.42 4.81
CA GLU A 295 26.59 12.29 3.63
C GLU A 295 27.87 13.14 3.66
N SER A 296 28.76 12.91 2.69
CA SER A 296 29.87 13.81 2.40
C SER A 296 29.38 15.03 1.61
N ARG A 297 29.91 16.21 1.95
CA ARG A 297 29.64 17.46 1.23
C ARG A 297 30.95 17.93 0.59
N ASP A 298 30.93 18.10 -0.73
CA ASP A 298 32.04 18.69 -1.45
C ASP A 298 31.74 20.17 -1.73
N LEU A 299 32.30 21.02 -0.87
CA LEU A 299 32.12 22.47 -0.97
C LEU A 299 32.72 23.05 -2.26
N MET A 300 33.81 22.46 -2.78
CA MET A 300 34.46 22.97 -3.99
C MET A 300 33.59 22.70 -5.21
N GLN A 301 33.04 21.49 -5.30
CA GLN A 301 32.08 21.14 -6.33
C GLN A 301 30.81 22.00 -6.23
N ASP A 302 30.30 22.24 -5.01
CA ASP A 302 29.14 23.10 -4.81
C ASP A 302 29.38 24.54 -5.29
N LEU A 303 30.55 25.11 -5.00
CA LEU A 303 30.90 26.46 -5.47
C LEU A 303 31.02 26.53 -6.99
N GLU A 304 31.52 25.48 -7.63
CA GLU A 304 31.61 25.39 -9.09
C GLU A 304 30.23 25.26 -9.75
N ASP A 305 29.37 24.40 -9.23
CA ASP A 305 27.99 24.26 -9.68
C ASP A 305 27.19 25.57 -9.53
N ILE A 306 27.38 26.30 -8.43
CA ILE A 306 26.78 27.64 -8.24
C ILE A 306 27.31 28.64 -9.26
N ARG A 307 28.63 28.62 -9.57
CA ARG A 307 29.21 29.46 -10.62
C ARG A 307 28.65 29.15 -11.99
N ASN A 308 28.31 27.88 -12.25
CA ASN A 308 27.66 27.42 -13.47
C ASN A 308 26.15 27.73 -13.50
N GLY A 309 25.62 28.45 -12.50
CA GLY A 309 24.21 28.84 -12.42
C GLY A 309 23.26 27.71 -12.00
N ILE A 310 23.78 26.61 -11.46
CA ILE A 310 22.98 25.47 -11.00
C ILE A 310 22.49 25.76 -9.58
N GLN A 311 21.17 25.67 -9.36
CA GLN A 311 20.61 25.79 -8.02
C GLN A 311 20.89 24.52 -7.20
N ILE A 312 21.60 24.62 -6.08
CA ILE A 312 21.91 23.46 -5.23
C ILE A 312 20.92 23.38 -4.06
N ILE A 313 20.37 22.18 -3.85
CA ILE A 313 19.52 21.86 -2.71
C ILE A 313 20.07 20.63 -2.01
N HIS A 314 20.43 20.78 -0.74
CA HIS A 314 20.82 19.66 0.12
C HIS A 314 19.58 19.07 0.81
N VAL A 315 19.35 17.77 0.64
CA VAL A 315 18.16 17.09 1.21
C VAL A 315 18.13 17.22 2.74
N SER A 316 19.29 17.10 3.39
CA SER A 316 19.37 17.22 4.85
C SER A 316 18.92 18.59 5.37
N ASP A 317 19.15 19.65 4.60
CA ASP A 317 18.81 21.01 5.00
C ASP A 317 17.31 21.26 4.78
N MET A 318 16.76 20.73 3.69
CA MET A 318 15.31 20.69 3.46
C MET A 318 14.56 19.91 4.56
N GLU A 319 15.09 18.75 4.99
CA GLU A 319 14.50 17.96 6.08
C GLU A 319 14.48 18.73 7.42
N LYS A 320 15.60 19.41 7.75
CA LYS A 320 15.69 20.26 8.94
C LYS A 320 14.68 21.40 8.88
N GLN A 321 14.65 22.13 7.77
CA GLN A 321 13.73 23.24 7.57
C GLN A 321 12.26 22.78 7.65
N ASN A 322 11.92 21.63 7.06
CA ASN A 322 10.59 21.06 7.14
C ASN A 322 10.20 20.66 8.58
N SER A 323 11.15 20.12 9.34
CA SER A 323 10.96 19.79 10.76
C SER A 323 10.73 21.05 11.59
N GLU A 324 11.50 22.11 11.37
CA GLU A 324 11.35 23.41 12.03
C GLU A 324 10.02 24.06 11.66
N ASN A 325 9.66 24.12 10.38
CA ASN A 325 8.36 24.61 9.90
C ASN A 325 7.19 23.82 10.50
N LYS A 326 7.35 22.51 10.69
CA LYS A 326 6.32 21.68 11.35
C LYS A 326 6.21 22.00 12.84
N LYS A 327 7.32 22.23 13.53
CA LYS A 327 7.34 22.66 14.94
C LYS A 327 6.68 24.04 15.08
N GLU A 328 7.03 24.98 14.21
CA GLU A 328 6.49 26.33 14.23
C GLU A 328 4.99 26.35 13.94
N ARG A 329 4.52 25.61 12.92
CA ARG A 329 3.07 25.46 12.67
C ARG A 329 2.33 24.87 13.87
N ARG A 330 2.90 23.86 14.55
CA ARG A 330 2.31 23.28 15.76
C ARG A 330 2.25 24.30 16.90
N ARG A 331 3.28 25.14 17.04
CA ARG A 331 3.32 26.23 18.03
C ARG A 331 2.22 27.26 17.76
N GLN A 332 2.14 27.76 16.52
CA GLN A 332 1.12 28.74 16.11
C GLN A 332 -0.31 28.19 16.26
N GLN A 333 -0.54 26.93 15.90
CA GLN A 333 -1.83 26.26 16.12
C GLN A 333 -2.17 26.14 17.61
N ARG A 334 -1.19 25.83 18.45
CA ARG A 334 -1.38 25.77 19.91
C ARG A 334 -1.69 27.16 20.48
N GLU A 335 -0.93 28.19 20.10
CA GLU A 335 -1.18 29.57 20.52
C GLU A 335 -2.57 30.07 20.06
N SER A 336 -2.97 29.76 18.82
CA SER A 336 -4.30 30.08 18.31
C SER A 336 -5.41 29.32 19.03
N ALA A 337 -5.18 28.05 19.40
CA ALA A 337 -6.12 27.25 20.17
C ALA A 337 -6.27 27.79 21.59
N VAL A 338 -5.16 28.19 22.23
CA VAL A 338 -5.17 28.82 23.55
C VAL A 338 -5.92 30.15 23.48
N ARG A 339 -5.64 31.04 22.51
CA ARG A 339 -6.37 32.31 22.34
C ARG A 339 -7.88 32.11 22.14
N ARG A 340 -8.28 31.10 21.35
CA ARG A 340 -9.71 30.76 21.18
C ARG A 340 -10.33 30.29 22.49
N LEU A 341 -9.59 29.56 23.30
CA LEU A 341 -10.07 29.09 24.61
C LEU A 341 -10.14 30.23 25.62
N GLU A 342 -9.14 31.11 25.68
CA GLU A 342 -9.17 32.33 26.52
C GLU A 342 -10.38 33.20 26.15
N LYS A 343 -10.64 33.41 24.85
CA LYS A 343 -11.82 34.16 24.39
C LYS A 343 -13.14 33.51 24.85
N LYS A 344 -13.29 32.19 24.70
CA LYS A 344 -14.49 31.48 25.19
C LYS A 344 -14.66 31.58 26.70
N LEU A 345 -13.56 31.56 27.47
CA LEU A 345 -13.60 31.70 28.92
C LEU A 345 -14.04 33.10 29.34
N VAL A 346 -13.62 34.14 28.61
CA VAL A 346 -14.08 35.52 28.86
C VAL A 346 -15.56 35.69 28.47
N GLU A 347 -16.01 35.10 27.36
CA GLU A 347 -17.41 35.21 26.91
C GLU A 347 -18.37 34.39 27.79
N ASP A 348 -18.14 33.08 27.91
CA ASP A 348 -19.08 32.14 28.51
C ASP A 348 -18.76 31.84 30.00
N GLY A 349 -17.55 32.14 30.47
CA GLY A 349 -17.09 31.81 31.83
C GLY A 349 -16.55 30.37 31.96
N TYR A 350 -15.64 30.13 32.92
CA TYR A 350 -15.08 28.79 33.11
C TYR A 350 -16.13 27.77 33.61
N GLU A 351 -17.06 28.22 34.46
CA GLU A 351 -18.06 27.36 35.10
C GLU A 351 -19.16 26.88 34.13
N SER A 352 -19.36 27.57 33.00
CA SER A 352 -20.34 27.19 31.98
C SER A 352 -19.85 26.04 31.08
N LEU A 353 -18.54 25.73 31.12
CA LEU A 353 -17.97 24.60 30.39
C LEU A 353 -18.40 23.28 31.02
N LYS A 354 -18.99 22.39 30.19
CA LYS A 354 -19.38 21.03 30.61
C LYS A 354 -18.20 20.30 31.26
N GLU A 355 -18.46 19.63 32.38
CA GLU A 355 -17.46 18.97 33.24
C GLU A 355 -16.52 18.00 32.49
N PHE A 356 -17.05 17.28 31.49
CA PHE A 356 -16.28 16.33 30.68
C PHE A 356 -15.92 16.86 29.28
N SER A 357 -16.01 18.17 29.03
CA SER A 357 -15.65 18.74 27.73
C SER A 357 -14.15 18.76 27.48
N ALA A 358 -13.76 18.66 26.20
CA ALA A 358 -12.37 18.82 25.78
C ALA A 358 -11.83 20.22 26.13
N ASP A 359 -12.67 21.25 26.05
CA ASP A 359 -12.31 22.64 26.34
C ASP A 359 -11.96 22.84 27.83
N ARG A 360 -12.69 22.22 28.76
CA ARG A 360 -12.37 22.27 30.20
C ARG A 360 -11.04 21.58 30.52
N ARG A 361 -10.83 20.38 29.98
CA ARG A 361 -9.55 19.65 30.11
C ARG A 361 -8.37 20.41 29.49
N HIS A 362 -8.59 21.09 28.38
CA HIS A 362 -7.58 21.94 27.76
C HIS A 362 -7.31 23.21 28.56
N ALA A 363 -8.32 23.82 29.19
CA ALA A 363 -8.15 25.00 30.04
C ALA A 363 -7.26 24.66 31.24
N ASP A 364 -7.59 23.58 31.95
CA ASP A 364 -6.83 23.13 33.13
C ASP A 364 -5.39 22.78 32.79
N LYS A 365 -5.18 22.15 31.61
CA LYS A 365 -3.86 21.68 31.18
C LYS A 365 -3.00 22.76 30.53
N TRP A 366 -3.60 23.74 29.84
CA TRP A 366 -2.85 24.71 29.01
C TRP A 366 -2.73 26.10 29.66
N LEU A 367 -3.72 26.54 30.43
CA LEU A 367 -3.75 27.87 31.04
C LEU A 367 -3.35 27.83 32.53
N GLY A 368 -3.74 26.77 33.23
CA GLY A 368 -3.51 26.63 34.67
C GLY A 368 -4.46 27.51 35.52
N PRO A 369 -4.52 27.28 36.83
CA PRO A 369 -5.55 27.87 37.70
C PRO A 369 -5.42 29.39 37.86
N GLU A 370 -4.20 29.92 37.88
CA GLU A 370 -3.94 31.36 38.04
C GLU A 370 -4.46 32.16 36.84
N ARG A 371 -4.17 31.69 35.62
CA ARG A 371 -4.60 32.35 34.38
C ARG A 371 -6.11 32.27 34.18
N ILE A 372 -6.74 31.16 34.58
CA ILE A 372 -8.21 31.00 34.54
C ILE A 372 -8.86 32.02 35.50
N ALA A 373 -8.32 32.21 36.70
CA ALA A 373 -8.83 33.19 37.65
C ALA A 373 -8.67 34.64 37.17
N GLU A 374 -7.59 34.96 36.46
CA GLU A 374 -7.42 36.27 35.81
C GLU A 374 -8.48 36.53 34.72
N LEU A 375 -8.74 35.53 33.86
CA LEU A 375 -9.73 35.65 32.79
C LEU A 375 -11.16 35.80 33.34
N GLU A 376 -11.47 35.14 34.46
CA GLU A 376 -12.77 35.32 35.13
C GLU A 376 -12.93 36.71 35.76
N LYS A 377 -11.85 37.30 36.29
CA LYS A 377 -11.87 38.70 36.77
C LYS A 377 -12.13 39.68 35.62
N LEU A 378 -11.44 39.50 34.49
CA LEU A 378 -11.65 40.30 33.29
C LEU A 378 -13.11 40.23 32.79
N ARG A 379 -13.70 39.03 32.78
CA ARG A 379 -15.11 38.83 32.46
C ARG A 379 -16.03 39.61 33.40
N GLN A 380 -15.78 39.57 34.70
CA GLN A 380 -16.58 40.30 35.70
C GLN A 380 -16.47 41.82 35.54
N GLU A 381 -15.30 42.33 35.12
CA GLU A 381 -15.09 43.75 34.79
C GLU A 381 -15.86 44.15 33.52
N GLU A 382 -15.74 43.37 32.44
CA GLU A 382 -16.50 43.60 31.20
C GLU A 382 -18.03 43.54 31.41
N GLU A 383 -18.51 42.65 32.30
CA GLU A 383 -19.93 42.57 32.63
C GLU A 383 -20.43 43.78 33.44
N LYS A 384 -19.57 44.36 34.30
CA LYS A 384 -19.87 45.62 35.00
C LYS A 384 -19.92 46.80 34.03
N GLU A 385 -18.93 46.92 33.15
CA GLU A 385 -18.90 47.98 32.13
C GLU A 385 -20.11 47.90 31.19
N ARG A 386 -20.53 46.69 30.76
CA ARG A 386 -21.77 46.50 29.98
C ARG A 386 -23.03 46.92 30.73
N LYS A 387 -23.10 46.72 32.05
CA LYS A 387 -24.25 47.14 32.88
C LYS A 387 -24.28 48.65 33.11
N GLU A 388 -23.12 49.30 33.07
CA GLU A 388 -22.96 50.74 33.25
C GLU A 388 -23.05 51.53 31.93
N GLN A 389 -23.10 50.86 30.77
CA GLN A 389 -23.37 51.51 29.49
C GLN A 389 -24.82 52.02 29.41
N PRO A 390 -25.04 53.32 29.12
CA PRO A 390 -26.38 53.87 29.01
C PRO A 390 -27.12 53.29 27.80
N VAL A 391 -28.25 52.63 28.04
CA VAL A 391 -29.16 52.18 26.98
C VAL A 391 -29.79 53.42 26.32
N GLN A 392 -29.42 53.71 25.07
CA GLN A 392 -30.02 54.79 24.30
C GLN A 392 -31.44 54.39 23.89
N LEU A 393 -32.45 54.83 24.63
CA LEU A 393 -33.87 54.71 24.28
C LEU A 393 -34.17 55.62 23.07
N CYS A 394 -34.38 55.05 21.89
CA CYS A 394 -34.99 55.77 20.77
C CYS A 394 -36.49 55.97 21.04
N LEU A 395 -36.86 57.13 21.58
CA LEU A 395 -38.24 57.63 21.62
C LEU A 395 -38.56 58.32 20.29
N PHE A 396 -39.18 57.59 19.36
CA PHE A 396 -39.92 58.17 18.25
C PHE A 396 -41.22 57.38 18.05
N ASP A 397 -42.20 57.68 18.89
CA ASP A 397 -43.62 57.56 18.56
C ASP A 397 -44.22 58.94 18.82
N GLY A 398 -44.59 59.64 17.75
CA GLY A 398 -45.17 60.98 17.84
C GLY A 398 -45.27 61.71 16.50
N GLU A 399 -46.44 61.53 15.87
CA GLU A 399 -47.09 62.49 14.96
C GLU A 399 -46.67 62.54 13.48
N VAL A 400 -47.43 61.79 12.65
CA VAL A 400 -47.95 62.33 11.38
C VAL A 400 -49.40 61.86 11.19
N SER A 401 -50.37 62.75 11.44
CA SER A 401 -51.58 62.96 10.63
C SER A 401 -52.34 64.18 11.14
#